data_AF-A0AAV5YGK5-F1
#
_entry.id   AF-A0AAV5YGK5-F1
#
_cell.length_a   1.000
_cell.length_b   1.000
_cell.length_c   1.000
_cell.angle_alpha   90.00
_cell.angle_beta   90.00
_cell.angle_gamma   90.00
#
_symmetry.space_group_name_H-M   'P 1'
#
loop_
_entity.id
_entity.type
_entity.pdbx_description
1 polymer ?
#
loop_
_entity_poly.entity_id
_entity_poly.type
_entity_poly.pdbx_seq_one_letter_code
_entity_poly.pdbx_strand_id
1 'polypeptide(L)'
;MTGGRRRRPGLLLALVVTLLAAAPAAHAQVFMASRPASGLTVTPLFIVASVASDGPDVPVQVLFSLMVPPDRSALDLEQDIFLLWPGEIVGAETGGGIALPADVAAQVTVTARGRLRLQAQRTYESASNMEALASAPFVSVVRTGGPLGTSQAATYVRIPWNPRLTNQAWLMSLQFTARGLVKPKPTTWLTRAVSGSRSTLALGFNDVGAPAMFSMYYWQRDNVLPLASPARLVANFARADHLAVDEMFPPAARREPSPALATTDVVSLFLTEPQGLTPQVLRVEFGYYSGVQSWGPLLIPALFFALGNAAGALARGVAERLRQRLSGRLQLGRRRASAAGIDTGIVIPRARLAAIVPGETTYEDVLRMCGAQVEEREDLARPGRKTLVYRGRRDVPHRRWAWSWLAAVSHWDVEHHEVEIGVANGVVQSIQVRIDRARGARP
;
A
#
# COMPACT_ATOMS: atom_id res chain seq x y z
N MET A 1 29.89 -8.07 38.64
CA MET A 1 28.85 -7.37 39.43
C MET A 1 28.57 -6.05 38.71
N THR A 2 27.65 -6.04 37.75
CA THR A 2 26.20 -5.76 37.83
C THR A 2 25.86 -4.27 37.69
N GLY A 3 25.04 -3.97 36.66
CA GLY A 3 24.32 -2.70 36.49
C GLY A 3 24.71 -1.97 35.20
N GLY A 4 23.84 -1.70 34.23
CA GLY A 4 22.40 -1.88 34.11
C GLY A 4 21.97 -1.18 32.81
N ARG A 5 21.66 -1.96 31.78
CA ARG A 5 21.13 -1.45 30.50
C ARG A 5 19.72 -0.88 30.74
N ARG A 6 19.60 0.46 30.83
CA ARG A 6 18.30 1.14 30.74
C ARG A 6 17.79 1.07 29.31
N ARG A 7 16.92 0.09 29.02
CA ARG A 7 16.06 0.07 27.83
C ARG A 7 15.08 1.23 27.95
N ARG A 8 15.10 2.17 27.01
CA ARG A 8 14.14 3.28 26.92
C ARG A 8 12.80 2.72 26.39
N PRO A 9 11.69 2.76 27.15
CA PRO A 9 10.37 2.36 26.68
C PRO A 9 9.66 3.56 26.03
N GLY A 10 10.34 4.31 25.17
CA GLY A 10 9.81 5.56 24.61
C GLY A 10 9.10 5.40 23.26
N LEU A 11 9.38 4.33 22.52
CA LEU A 11 8.98 4.22 21.12
C LEU A 11 7.65 3.45 20.92
N LEU A 12 7.27 2.62 21.89
CA LEU A 12 6.00 1.87 21.84
C LEU A 12 4.80 2.73 22.27
N LEU A 13 4.98 3.70 23.17
CA LEU A 13 3.88 4.58 23.60
C LEU A 13 3.51 5.60 22.50
N ALA A 14 4.50 6.06 21.72
CA ALA A 14 4.27 6.96 20.58
C ALA A 14 3.52 6.28 19.41
N LEU A 15 3.68 4.95 19.26
CA LEU A 15 2.97 4.16 18.25
C LEU A 15 1.50 3.89 18.64
N VAL A 16 1.22 3.79 19.94
CA VAL A 16 -0.16 3.60 20.44
C VAL A 16 -0.97 4.90 20.36
N VAL A 17 -0.35 6.07 20.56
CA VAL A 17 -1.03 7.37 20.41
C VAL A 17 -1.31 7.72 18.93
N THR A 18 -0.53 7.21 17.98
CA THR A 18 -0.80 7.40 16.53
C THR A 18 -1.84 6.43 15.96
N LEU A 19 -2.24 5.39 16.72
CA LEU A 19 -3.28 4.44 16.34
C LEU A 19 -4.68 4.77 16.89
N LEU A 20 -4.81 5.82 17.71
CA LEU A 20 -6.09 6.51 17.86
C LEU A 20 -6.30 7.39 16.62
N ALA A 21 -6.58 6.74 15.48
CA ALA A 21 -7.33 7.40 14.43
C ALA A 21 -8.63 7.88 15.08
N ALA A 22 -8.72 9.19 15.34
CA ALA A 22 -9.96 9.81 15.78
C ALA A 22 -11.05 9.29 14.84
N ALA A 23 -12.01 8.54 15.38
CA ALA A 23 -13.17 8.14 14.60
C ALA A 23 -13.68 9.41 13.92
N PRO A 24 -13.89 9.43 12.60
CA PRO A 24 -14.36 10.63 11.93
C PRO A 24 -15.61 11.07 12.68
N ALA A 25 -15.52 12.27 13.27
CA ALA A 25 -16.58 12.81 14.11
C ALA A 25 -17.89 12.65 13.35
N ALA A 26 -18.80 11.86 13.94
CA ALA A 26 -20.10 11.71 13.38
C ALA A 26 -20.79 13.07 13.42
N HIS A 27 -21.44 13.40 12.33
CA HIS A 27 -22.05 14.70 12.12
C HIS A 27 -23.54 14.49 12.26
N ALA A 28 -24.15 15.06 13.29
CA ALA A 28 -25.58 14.98 13.44
C ALA A 28 -26.25 16.31 13.70
N GLN A 29 -27.53 16.32 13.40
CA GLN A 29 -28.39 17.48 13.48
C GLN A 29 -29.40 17.38 14.63
N VAL A 30 -29.86 18.55 15.09
CA VAL A 30 -30.87 18.69 16.14
C VAL A 30 -31.88 19.76 15.74
N PHE A 31 -33.17 19.48 15.97
CA PHE A 31 -34.24 20.46 15.83
C PHE A 31 -34.52 21.13 17.17
N MET A 32 -34.73 22.44 17.15
CA MET A 32 -35.01 23.23 18.34
C MET A 32 -36.19 24.16 18.08
N ALA A 33 -37.03 24.35 19.08
CA ALA A 33 -38.05 25.38 19.09
C ALA A 33 -37.46 26.75 19.46
N SER A 34 -38.13 27.83 19.08
CA SER A 34 -37.81 29.16 19.61
C SER A 34 -38.26 29.34 21.06
N ARG A 35 -39.33 28.67 21.49
CA ARG A 35 -39.84 28.70 22.88
C ARG A 35 -39.65 27.34 23.57
N PRO A 36 -39.36 27.33 24.88
CA PRO A 36 -39.23 26.08 25.65
C PRO A 36 -40.57 25.36 25.77
N ALA A 37 -40.51 24.04 26.00
CA ALA A 37 -41.68 23.19 26.26
C ALA A 37 -42.81 23.31 25.23
N SER A 38 -42.46 23.36 23.94
CA SER A 38 -43.42 23.44 22.84
C SER A 38 -44.36 22.23 22.77
N GLY A 39 -43.93 21.07 23.28
CA GLY A 39 -44.63 19.79 23.10
C GLY A 39 -44.63 19.29 21.64
N LEU A 40 -44.05 20.05 20.70
CA LEU A 40 -43.97 19.66 19.30
C LEU A 40 -43.00 18.50 19.13
N THR A 41 -43.34 17.55 18.27
CA THR A 41 -42.49 16.41 17.95
C THR A 41 -42.20 16.40 16.46
N VAL A 42 -40.94 16.16 16.07
CA VAL A 42 -40.58 16.06 14.64
C VAL A 42 -40.97 14.68 14.13
N THR A 43 -41.92 14.62 13.20
CA THR A 43 -42.26 13.41 12.45
C THR A 43 -43.17 13.73 11.25
N PRO A 44 -42.97 13.06 10.10
CA PRO A 44 -41.84 12.18 9.80
C PRO A 44 -40.55 12.99 9.59
N LEU A 45 -39.39 12.33 9.56
CA LEU A 45 -38.10 12.96 9.25
C LEU A 45 -37.30 12.12 8.25
N PHE A 46 -36.90 12.71 7.13
CA PHE A 46 -35.98 12.12 6.18
C PHE A 46 -34.82 13.06 5.90
N ILE A 47 -33.60 12.58 6.08
CA ILE A 47 -32.39 13.32 5.77
C ILE A 47 -31.72 12.60 4.62
N VAL A 48 -31.75 13.22 3.44
CA VAL A 48 -31.34 12.60 2.19
C VAL A 48 -30.09 13.29 1.68
N ALA A 49 -28.97 12.57 1.62
CA ALA A 49 -27.76 13.03 0.95
C ALA A 49 -27.64 12.39 -0.44
N SER A 50 -27.35 13.19 -1.46
CA SER A 50 -27.24 12.73 -2.84
C SER A 50 -25.79 12.76 -3.31
N VAL A 51 -25.13 11.61 -3.27
CA VAL A 51 -23.72 11.43 -3.64
C VAL A 51 -23.63 11.05 -5.12
N ALA A 52 -23.21 12.01 -5.95
CA ALA A 52 -23.02 11.78 -7.38
C ALA A 52 -21.59 11.30 -7.74
N SER A 53 -20.61 11.70 -6.95
CA SER A 53 -19.18 11.44 -7.13
C SER A 53 -18.44 11.42 -5.79
N ASP A 54 -17.12 11.24 -5.83
CA ASP A 54 -16.22 11.36 -4.68
C ASP A 54 -15.90 12.82 -4.30
N GLY A 55 -16.67 13.79 -4.82
CA GLY A 55 -16.58 15.19 -4.44
C GLY A 55 -16.90 15.41 -2.96
N PRO A 56 -16.23 16.36 -2.28
CA PRO A 56 -16.40 16.58 -0.85
C PRO A 56 -17.77 17.20 -0.48
N ASP A 57 -18.33 17.99 -1.40
CA ASP A 57 -19.56 18.76 -1.16
C ASP A 57 -20.77 18.00 -1.71
N VAL A 58 -21.78 17.80 -0.85
CA VAL A 58 -22.90 16.91 -1.13
C VAL A 58 -24.23 17.65 -0.99
N PRO A 59 -25.10 17.61 -2.01
CA PRO A 59 -26.49 18.06 -1.88
C PRO A 59 -27.23 17.27 -0.80
N VAL A 60 -27.86 17.98 0.12
CA VAL A 60 -28.68 17.43 1.20
C VAL A 60 -30.08 18.02 1.12
N GLN A 61 -31.06 17.15 1.33
CA GLN A 61 -32.46 17.50 1.48
C GLN A 61 -32.96 16.99 2.82
N VAL A 62 -33.51 17.89 3.63
CA VAL A 62 -34.15 17.55 4.91
C VAL A 62 -35.66 17.69 4.72
N LEU A 63 -36.37 16.56 4.75
CA LEU A 63 -37.82 16.47 4.65
C LEU A 63 -38.40 16.21 6.04
N PHE A 64 -39.31 17.05 6.52
CA PHE A 64 -39.89 16.86 7.84
C PHE A 64 -41.29 17.47 8.01
N SER A 65 -42.00 17.04 9.04
CA SER A 65 -43.22 17.68 9.54
C SER A 65 -43.20 17.71 11.07
N LEU A 66 -44.14 18.44 11.67
CA LEU A 66 -44.31 18.56 13.11
C LEU A 66 -45.64 17.95 13.52
N MET A 67 -45.60 17.13 14.56
CA MET A 67 -46.78 16.65 15.26
C MET A 67 -47.13 17.61 16.38
N VAL A 68 -48.39 18.03 16.42
CA VAL A 68 -48.99 18.75 17.54
C VAL A 68 -49.57 17.73 18.52
N PRO A 69 -49.29 17.84 19.83
CA PRO A 69 -49.91 17.00 20.84
C PRO A 69 -51.45 17.06 20.78
N PRO A 70 -52.15 15.95 21.06
CA PRO A 70 -53.61 15.89 20.96
C PRO A 70 -54.33 16.83 21.94
N ASP A 71 -53.67 17.22 23.03
CA ASP A 71 -54.17 18.13 24.06
C ASP A 71 -53.95 19.61 23.74
N ARG A 72 -53.35 19.96 22.60
CA ARG A 72 -53.01 21.34 22.24
C ARG A 72 -53.45 21.74 20.84
N SER A 73 -53.65 23.05 20.66
CA SER A 73 -53.91 23.65 19.36
C SER A 73 -52.62 24.03 18.66
N ALA A 74 -52.56 23.86 17.34
CA ALA A 74 -51.45 24.33 16.51
C ALA A 74 -51.23 25.86 16.62
N LEU A 75 -52.31 26.62 16.82
CA LEU A 75 -52.27 28.09 16.95
C LEU A 75 -51.58 28.55 18.23
N ASP A 76 -51.59 27.73 19.30
CA ASP A 76 -50.91 28.09 20.55
C ASP A 76 -49.40 27.82 20.46
N LEU A 77 -49.00 26.97 19.51
CA LEU A 77 -47.64 26.48 19.33
C LEU A 77 -46.88 27.20 18.21
N GLU A 78 -47.47 28.25 17.61
CA GLU A 78 -46.85 29.01 16.52
C GLU A 78 -45.52 29.61 16.92
N GLN A 79 -44.45 29.15 16.27
CA GLN A 79 -43.10 29.57 16.62
C GLN A 79 -42.08 29.16 15.56
N ASP A 80 -41.00 29.93 15.41
CA ASP A 80 -39.92 29.54 14.52
C ASP A 80 -39.22 28.27 15.03
N ILE A 81 -38.79 27.44 14.10
CA ILE A 81 -38.02 26.22 14.36
C ILE A 81 -36.59 26.45 13.90
N PHE A 82 -35.64 25.89 14.61
CA PHE A 82 -34.23 25.95 14.25
C PHE A 82 -33.70 24.55 13.96
N LEU A 83 -32.88 24.46 12.91
CA LEU A 83 -32.10 23.29 12.60
C LEU A 83 -30.63 23.61 12.86
N LEU A 84 -30.02 22.88 13.78
CA LEU A 84 -28.58 22.89 13.99
C LEU A 84 -27.98 21.81 13.10
N TRP A 85 -27.22 22.22 12.08
CA TRP A 85 -26.58 21.36 11.10
C TRP A 85 -25.06 21.25 11.37
N PRO A 86 -24.49 20.05 11.33
CA PRO A 86 -23.05 19.83 11.50
C PRO A 86 -22.28 20.19 10.23
N GLY A 87 -21.28 21.06 10.34
CA GLY A 87 -20.48 21.52 9.20
C GLY A 87 -21.00 22.82 8.59
N GLU A 88 -20.31 23.26 7.54
CA GLU A 88 -20.62 24.48 6.80
C GLU A 88 -21.55 24.15 5.62
N ILE A 89 -22.51 25.03 5.35
CA ILE A 89 -23.33 24.98 4.14
C ILE A 89 -22.69 25.85 3.05
N VAL A 90 -22.57 25.32 1.82
CA VAL A 90 -22.06 26.06 0.66
C VAL A 90 -23.09 27.10 0.23
N GLY A 91 -22.61 28.33 0.02
CA GLY A 91 -23.37 29.58 -0.07
C GLY A 91 -24.67 29.50 -0.87
N ALA A 92 -25.78 29.67 -0.18
CA ALA A 92 -27.06 30.04 -0.76
C ALA A 92 -27.32 31.51 -0.43
N GLU A 93 -27.22 32.37 -1.44
CA GLU A 93 -27.55 33.80 -1.46
C GLU A 93 -26.84 34.68 -0.41
N THR A 94 -25.94 35.56 -0.87
CA THR A 94 -25.28 36.60 -0.06
C THR A 94 -26.27 37.68 0.33
N GLY A 95 -27.03 37.47 1.41
CA GLY A 95 -27.96 38.45 1.94
C GLY A 95 -28.96 37.85 2.92
N GLY A 96 -28.97 38.35 4.16
CA GLY A 96 -29.78 37.79 5.24
C GLY A 96 -29.05 36.68 6.00
N GLY A 97 -29.29 36.64 7.30
CA GLY A 97 -28.68 35.69 8.22
C GLY A 97 -29.36 35.83 9.58
N ILE A 98 -29.06 34.91 10.48
CA ILE A 98 -29.63 34.92 11.83
C ILE A 98 -28.74 35.79 12.72
N ALA A 99 -29.36 36.64 13.53
CA ALA A 99 -28.66 37.34 14.60
C ALA A 99 -28.35 36.34 15.72
N LEU A 100 -27.07 36.16 16.03
CA LEU A 100 -26.64 35.30 17.13
C LEU A 100 -26.81 36.04 18.48
N PRO A 101 -27.22 35.34 19.55
CA PRO A 101 -27.19 35.90 20.90
C PRO A 101 -25.78 36.38 21.27
N ALA A 102 -25.67 37.45 22.07
CA ALA A 102 -24.38 38.05 22.44
C ALA A 102 -23.41 37.03 23.06
N ASP A 103 -23.92 36.16 23.94
CA ASP A 103 -23.11 35.13 24.63
C ASP A 103 -22.53 34.08 23.68
N VAL A 104 -23.27 33.75 22.62
CA VAL A 104 -22.80 32.84 21.58
C VAL A 104 -21.84 33.57 20.65
N ALA A 105 -22.20 34.78 20.21
CA ALA A 105 -21.39 35.59 19.30
C ALA A 105 -19.99 35.89 19.88
N ALA A 106 -19.85 35.98 21.20
CA ALA A 106 -18.57 36.13 21.88
C ALA A 106 -17.64 34.91 21.77
N GLN A 107 -18.18 33.72 21.49
CA GLN A 107 -17.45 32.44 21.47
C GLN A 107 -17.20 31.89 20.06
N VAL A 108 -17.85 32.46 19.05
CA VAL A 108 -17.83 31.92 17.69
C VAL A 108 -17.50 33.00 16.67
N THR A 109 -16.85 32.59 15.58
CA THR A 109 -16.59 33.43 14.42
C THR A 109 -17.46 32.95 13.27
N VAL A 110 -18.17 33.88 12.62
CA VAL A 110 -19.04 33.58 11.49
C VAL A 110 -18.20 33.34 10.24
N THR A 111 -18.39 32.19 9.58
CA THR A 111 -17.72 31.86 8.30
C THR A 111 -18.61 32.11 7.09
N ALA A 112 -19.92 31.87 7.22
CA ALA A 112 -20.88 32.08 6.14
C ALA A 112 -22.25 32.53 6.67
N ARG A 113 -23.02 33.22 5.81
CA ARG A 113 -24.40 33.63 6.05
C ARG A 113 -25.18 33.53 4.75
N GLY A 114 -26.47 33.28 4.83
CA GLY A 114 -27.33 33.32 3.66
C GLY A 114 -28.74 32.83 3.93
N ARG A 115 -29.40 32.38 2.87
CA ARG A 115 -30.79 31.90 2.89
C ARG A 115 -30.92 30.60 2.11
N LEU A 116 -31.59 29.63 2.72
CA LEU A 116 -31.88 28.34 2.11
C LEU A 116 -33.27 28.34 1.48
N ARG A 117 -33.42 27.51 0.45
CA ARG A 117 -34.72 27.25 -0.18
C ARG A 117 -35.52 26.34 0.73
N LEU A 118 -36.66 26.86 1.21
CA LEU A 118 -37.67 26.11 1.92
C LEU A 118 -38.84 25.88 0.97
N GLN A 119 -39.27 24.62 0.87
CA GLN A 119 -40.38 24.21 0.03
C GLN A 119 -41.35 23.34 0.82
N ALA A 120 -42.57 23.20 0.33
CA ALA A 120 -43.56 22.28 0.87
C ALA A 120 -43.96 21.27 -0.21
N GLN A 121 -44.04 20.00 0.18
CA GLN A 121 -44.48 18.89 -0.66
C GLN A 121 -45.65 18.19 0.03
N ARG A 122 -46.66 17.78 -0.72
CA ARG A 122 -47.72 16.90 -0.18
C ARG A 122 -47.24 15.46 -0.09
N THR A 123 -47.57 14.78 1.01
CA THR A 123 -47.10 13.42 1.31
C THR A 123 -47.45 12.40 0.22
N TYR A 124 -48.55 12.60 -0.51
CA TYR A 124 -49.04 11.69 -1.56
C TYR A 124 -48.74 12.17 -2.99
N GLU A 125 -48.01 13.28 -3.16
CA GLU A 125 -47.67 13.81 -4.49
C GLU A 125 -46.20 13.59 -4.81
N SER A 126 -45.90 13.51 -6.10
CA SER A 126 -44.53 13.30 -6.60
C SER A 126 -43.62 14.47 -6.19
N ALA A 127 -42.34 14.17 -5.98
CA ALA A 127 -41.33 15.16 -5.58
C ALA A 127 -41.12 16.29 -6.60
N SER A 128 -41.66 16.17 -7.80
CA SER A 128 -41.67 17.23 -8.83
C SER A 128 -42.65 18.37 -8.54
N ASN A 129 -43.63 18.19 -7.63
CA ASN A 129 -44.66 19.17 -7.33
C ASN A 129 -44.42 19.88 -5.99
N MET A 130 -43.26 20.55 -5.86
CA MET A 130 -42.90 21.30 -4.64
C MET A 130 -43.33 22.77 -4.75
N GLU A 131 -44.03 23.24 -3.73
CA GLU A 131 -44.40 24.65 -3.59
C GLU A 131 -43.31 25.42 -2.85
N ALA A 132 -42.84 26.53 -3.42
CA ALA A 132 -41.88 27.40 -2.75
C ALA A 132 -42.51 28.13 -1.56
N LEU A 133 -41.81 28.13 -0.43
CA LEU A 133 -42.16 28.88 0.78
C LEU A 133 -41.18 30.06 1.00
N ALA A 134 -41.38 30.79 2.10
CA ALA A 134 -40.45 31.81 2.55
C ALA A 134 -39.05 31.22 2.81
N SER A 135 -38.00 31.94 2.38
CA SER A 135 -36.60 31.51 2.54
C SER A 135 -36.20 31.32 4.01
N ALA A 136 -35.42 30.28 4.32
CA ALA A 136 -34.92 30.00 5.67
C ALA A 136 -33.51 30.59 5.86
N PRO A 137 -33.31 31.68 6.64
CA PRO A 137 -31.98 32.25 6.85
C PRO A 137 -31.08 31.31 7.66
N PHE A 138 -29.78 31.36 7.40
CA PHE A 138 -28.77 30.57 8.13
C PHE A 138 -27.50 31.37 8.45
N VAL A 139 -26.73 30.85 9.40
CA VAL A 139 -25.38 31.32 9.74
C VAL A 139 -24.48 30.14 10.05
N SER A 140 -23.33 30.07 9.37
CA SER A 140 -22.27 29.09 9.63
C SER A 140 -21.21 29.72 10.53
N VAL A 141 -20.79 28.98 11.55
CA VAL A 141 -19.88 29.45 12.59
C VAL A 141 -18.80 28.43 12.89
N VAL A 142 -17.64 28.90 13.30
CA VAL A 142 -16.56 28.11 13.89
C VAL A 142 -16.24 28.65 15.28
N ARG A 143 -15.87 27.78 16.22
CA ARG A 143 -15.39 28.22 17.53
C ARG A 143 -13.91 28.57 17.42
N THR A 144 -13.55 29.78 17.85
CA THR A 144 -12.17 30.27 17.91
C THR A 144 -11.76 30.45 19.38
N GLY A 145 -10.48 30.21 19.71
CA GLY A 145 -9.94 30.45 21.06
C GLY A 145 -10.05 29.32 22.09
N GLY A 146 -10.30 28.07 21.66
CA GLY A 146 -10.21 26.88 22.55
C GLY A 146 -8.81 26.23 22.57
N PRO A 147 -8.51 25.34 23.54
CA PRO A 147 -7.22 24.65 23.64
C PRO A 147 -6.90 23.73 22.44
N LEU A 148 -7.89 23.46 21.58
CA LEU A 148 -7.80 22.61 20.40
C LEU A 148 -7.72 23.41 19.08
N GLY A 149 -7.60 24.74 19.13
CA GLY A 149 -7.58 25.60 17.94
C GLY A 149 -8.98 25.84 17.35
N THR A 150 -9.04 26.10 16.03
CA THR A 150 -10.30 26.32 15.29
C THR A 150 -11.11 25.03 15.21
N SER A 151 -12.36 25.06 15.69
CA SER A 151 -13.23 23.88 15.63
C SER A 151 -13.73 23.58 14.22
N GLN A 152 -14.32 22.40 14.05
CA GLN A 152 -15.20 22.14 12.90
C GLN A 152 -16.35 23.15 12.88
N ALA A 153 -16.80 23.51 11.67
CA ALA A 153 -17.91 24.43 11.48
C ALA A 153 -19.25 23.82 11.91
N ALA A 154 -20.20 24.67 12.25
CA ALA A 154 -21.59 24.35 12.52
C ALA A 154 -22.47 25.38 11.83
N THR A 155 -23.63 24.97 11.34
CA THR A 155 -24.59 25.88 10.70
C THR A 155 -25.89 25.92 11.48
N TYR A 156 -26.36 27.12 11.78
CA TYR A 156 -27.65 27.34 12.42
C TYR A 156 -28.62 27.87 11.39
N VAL A 157 -29.75 27.19 11.20
CA VAL A 157 -30.79 27.54 10.22
C VAL A 157 -32.07 27.88 10.97
N ARG A 158 -32.70 29.00 10.64
CA ARG A 158 -34.02 29.38 11.16
C ARG A 158 -35.05 29.09 10.09
N ILE A 159 -36.02 28.27 10.44
CA ILE A 159 -37.16 27.87 9.63
C ILE A 159 -38.35 28.70 10.14
N PRO A 160 -38.82 29.68 9.36
CA PRO A 160 -39.97 30.49 9.75
C PRO A 160 -41.21 29.63 9.96
N TRP A 161 -42.04 29.98 10.94
CA TRP A 161 -43.31 29.29 11.12
C TRP A 161 -44.18 29.33 9.85
N ASN A 162 -44.85 28.22 9.59
CA ASN A 162 -45.84 28.08 8.53
C ASN A 162 -46.91 27.09 9.01
N PRO A 163 -48.22 27.35 8.83
CA PRO A 163 -49.28 26.42 9.25
C PRO A 163 -49.17 25.01 8.64
N ARG A 164 -48.46 24.87 7.51
CA ARG A 164 -48.19 23.58 6.88
C ARG A 164 -47.19 22.72 7.65
N LEU A 165 -46.36 23.31 8.53
CA LEU A 165 -45.43 22.57 9.39
C LEU A 165 -46.15 21.59 10.31
N THR A 166 -47.33 21.96 10.81
CA THR A 166 -48.11 21.13 11.75
C THR A 166 -49.15 20.25 11.05
N ASN A 167 -49.21 20.29 9.72
CA ASN A 167 -50.15 19.51 8.93
C ASN A 167 -49.43 18.29 8.36
N GLN A 168 -49.76 17.10 8.86
CA GLN A 168 -49.12 15.83 8.44
C GLN A 168 -49.38 15.46 6.97
N ALA A 169 -50.29 16.13 6.28
CA ALA A 169 -50.44 16.00 4.82
C ALA A 169 -49.30 16.68 4.04
N TRP A 170 -48.48 17.50 4.71
CA TRP A 170 -47.39 18.27 4.12
C TRP A 170 -46.06 17.92 4.78
N LEU A 171 -45.03 17.85 3.93
CA LEU A 171 -43.63 17.72 4.29
C LEU A 171 -42.90 19.00 3.89
N MET A 172 -42.22 19.62 4.84
CA MET A 172 -41.32 20.71 4.55
C MET A 172 -40.02 20.15 4.00
N SER A 173 -39.48 20.77 2.95
CA SER A 173 -38.24 20.40 2.29
C SER A 173 -37.24 21.55 2.40
N LEU A 174 -36.16 21.32 3.14
CA LEU A 174 -35.03 22.24 3.23
C LEU A 174 -33.89 21.69 2.38
N GLN A 175 -33.48 22.44 1.35
CA GLN A 175 -32.45 22.01 0.40
C GLN A 175 -31.20 22.88 0.50
N PHE A 176 -30.04 22.23 0.58
CA PHE A 176 -28.75 22.91 0.64
C PHE A 176 -27.61 21.97 0.24
N THR A 177 -26.39 22.51 0.07
CA THR A 177 -25.19 21.72 -0.18
C THR A 177 -24.30 21.73 1.06
N ALA A 178 -24.09 20.56 1.66
CA ALA A 178 -23.23 20.42 2.82
C ALA A 178 -21.76 20.32 2.38
N ARG A 179 -20.91 21.19 2.93
CA ARG A 179 -19.49 21.24 2.60
C ARG A 179 -18.72 20.13 3.31
N GLY A 180 -17.89 19.40 2.57
CA GLY A 180 -17.01 18.38 3.15
C GLY A 180 -17.74 17.24 3.89
N LEU A 181 -18.97 16.93 3.48
CA LEU A 181 -19.75 15.82 4.04
C LEU A 181 -19.12 14.47 3.69
N VAL A 182 -18.49 14.39 2.51
CA VAL A 182 -17.68 13.25 2.09
C VAL A 182 -16.21 13.57 2.36
N LYS A 183 -15.56 12.70 3.12
CA LYS A 183 -14.14 12.84 3.46
C LYS A 183 -13.32 11.75 2.77
N PRO A 184 -12.21 12.09 2.11
CA PRO A 184 -11.33 11.07 1.54
C PRO A 184 -10.68 10.27 2.67
N LYS A 185 -10.73 8.95 2.57
CA LYS A 185 -10.01 8.04 3.45
C LYS A 185 -8.53 8.06 3.03
N PRO A 186 -7.58 8.33 3.94
CA PRO A 186 -6.18 8.41 3.60
C PRO A 186 -5.70 7.02 3.14
N THR A 187 -5.33 6.93 1.86
CA THR A 187 -4.80 5.72 1.24
C THR A 187 -3.45 6.00 0.60
N THR A 188 -2.59 4.98 0.56
CA THR A 188 -1.31 5.08 -0.15
C THR A 188 -1.54 5.28 -1.65
N TRP A 189 -0.56 5.89 -2.34
CA TRP A 189 -0.64 6.12 -3.78
C TRP A 189 -0.84 4.81 -4.55
N LEU A 190 -0.23 3.71 -4.10
CA LEU A 190 -0.34 2.39 -4.71
C LEU A 190 -1.77 1.84 -4.57
N THR A 191 -2.34 1.91 -3.38
CA THR A 191 -3.73 1.48 -3.13
C THR A 191 -4.71 2.31 -3.95
N ARG A 192 -4.48 3.62 -4.08
CA ARG A 192 -5.32 4.50 -4.89
C ARG A 192 -5.25 4.16 -6.39
N ALA A 193 -4.06 3.84 -6.90
CA ALA A 193 -3.88 3.46 -8.30
C ALA A 193 -4.57 2.13 -8.64
N VAL A 194 -4.62 1.18 -7.70
CA VAL A 194 -5.20 -0.16 -7.92
C VAL A 194 -6.69 -0.23 -7.58
N SER A 195 -7.12 0.45 -6.52
CA SER A 195 -8.44 0.22 -5.91
C SER A 195 -9.33 1.46 -5.81
N GLY A 196 -9.00 2.56 -6.49
CA GLY A 196 -9.83 3.77 -6.44
C GLY A 196 -9.51 4.72 -5.28
N SER A 197 -10.07 5.92 -5.36
CA SER A 197 -10.25 6.78 -4.19
C SER A 197 -11.29 6.14 -3.27
N ARG A 198 -11.01 6.15 -1.97
CA ARG A 198 -11.95 5.71 -0.94
C ARG A 198 -12.39 6.92 -0.15
N SER A 199 -13.67 6.98 0.14
CA SER A 199 -14.29 8.10 0.82
C SER A 199 -15.27 7.59 1.87
N THR A 200 -15.45 8.39 2.91
CA THR A 200 -16.40 8.12 3.98
C THR A 200 -17.46 9.21 3.97
N LEU A 201 -18.72 8.79 3.88
CA LEU A 201 -19.89 9.63 4.12
C LEU A 201 -20.35 9.38 5.56
N ALA A 202 -20.66 10.44 6.30
CA ALA A 202 -21.28 10.35 7.62
C ALA A 202 -22.48 11.28 7.72
N LEU A 203 -23.65 10.72 8.00
CA LEU A 203 -24.89 11.41 8.33
C LEU A 203 -25.34 11.00 9.72
N GLY A 204 -25.99 11.88 10.46
CA GLY A 204 -26.43 11.55 11.80
C GLY A 204 -27.57 12.41 12.32
N PHE A 205 -28.16 11.96 13.41
CA PHE A 205 -29.16 12.67 14.20
C PHE A 205 -28.80 12.59 15.70
N ASN A 206 -29.04 13.67 16.46
CA ASN A 206 -28.79 13.77 17.91
C ASN A 206 -27.33 13.69 18.42
N ASP A 207 -26.32 13.94 17.59
CA ASP A 207 -24.92 14.15 17.99
C ASP A 207 -24.56 15.65 18.01
N VAL A 208 -24.27 16.19 19.20
CA VAL A 208 -23.85 17.59 19.42
C VAL A 208 -22.37 17.72 19.75
N GLY A 209 -21.56 16.69 19.45
CA GLY A 209 -20.15 16.60 19.81
C GLY A 209 -19.22 17.62 19.12
N ALA A 210 -19.70 18.33 18.09
CA ALA A 210 -18.91 19.39 17.44
C ALA A 210 -18.80 20.62 18.35
N PRO A 211 -17.59 21.14 18.66
CA PRO A 211 -17.43 22.26 19.60
C PRO A 211 -18.17 23.55 19.22
N ALA A 212 -18.37 23.82 17.92
CA ALA A 212 -19.16 24.96 17.46
C ALA A 212 -20.67 24.75 17.63
N MET A 213 -21.16 23.50 17.54
CA MET A 213 -22.56 23.18 17.81
C MET A 213 -22.87 23.26 19.30
N PHE A 214 -21.91 22.89 20.15
CA PHE A 214 -22.10 22.86 21.60
C PHE A 214 -22.53 24.21 22.19
N SER A 215 -21.96 25.34 21.73
CA SER A 215 -22.31 26.67 22.23
C SER A 215 -23.77 27.02 21.96
N MET A 216 -24.28 26.72 20.75
CA MET A 216 -25.69 26.95 20.39
C MET A 216 -26.62 25.97 21.09
N TYR A 217 -26.24 24.69 21.12
CA TYR A 217 -27.00 23.65 21.79
C TYR A 217 -27.19 23.94 23.28
N TYR A 218 -26.13 24.32 24.00
CA TYR A 218 -26.23 24.58 25.43
C TYR A 218 -27.18 25.75 25.76
N TRP A 219 -27.17 26.78 24.91
CA TRP A 219 -28.07 27.93 25.05
C TRP A 219 -29.55 27.57 24.83
N GLN A 220 -29.84 26.60 23.95
CA GLN A 220 -31.20 26.18 23.57
C GLN A 220 -31.57 24.75 24.01
N ARG A 221 -30.86 24.18 24.98
CA ARG A 221 -31.01 22.77 25.36
C ARG A 221 -32.44 22.39 25.76
N ASP A 222 -33.16 23.33 26.38
CA ASP A 222 -34.53 23.14 26.87
C ASP A 222 -35.59 23.26 25.75
N ASN A 223 -35.15 23.63 24.55
CA ASN A 223 -36.01 23.81 23.37
C ASN A 223 -35.86 22.67 22.36
N VAL A 224 -35.07 21.63 22.64
CA VAL A 224 -34.84 20.52 21.71
C VAL A 224 -36.14 19.77 21.47
N LEU A 225 -36.47 19.56 20.19
CA LEU A 225 -37.66 18.82 19.80
C LEU A 225 -37.39 17.31 19.80
N PRO A 226 -38.25 16.50 20.43
CA PRO A 226 -38.18 15.05 20.30
C PRO A 226 -38.44 14.60 18.86
N LEU A 227 -37.90 13.42 18.54
CA LEU A 227 -38.07 12.76 17.24
C LEU A 227 -39.01 11.56 17.41
N ALA A 228 -40.03 11.46 16.57
CA ALA A 228 -40.88 10.27 16.50
C ALA A 228 -40.76 9.55 15.15
N SER A 229 -41.17 8.29 15.14
CA SER A 229 -41.27 7.49 13.92
C SER A 229 -42.39 8.02 12.99
N PRO A 230 -42.26 7.93 11.65
CA PRO A 230 -41.14 7.38 10.92
C PRO A 230 -40.02 8.39 10.69
N ALA A 231 -38.78 7.99 10.99
CA ALA A 231 -37.59 8.80 10.79
C ALA A 231 -36.45 7.98 10.16
N ARG A 232 -35.70 8.55 9.22
CA ARG A 232 -34.69 7.82 8.44
C ARG A 232 -33.56 8.72 7.91
N LEU A 233 -32.34 8.22 8.01
CA LEU A 233 -31.18 8.75 7.28
C LEU A 233 -31.04 8.01 5.96
N VAL A 234 -30.80 8.73 4.87
CA VAL A 234 -30.74 8.19 3.51
C VAL A 234 -29.54 8.78 2.78
N ALA A 235 -28.76 7.92 2.15
CA ALA A 235 -27.68 8.28 1.24
C ALA A 235 -27.95 7.65 -0.12
N ASN A 236 -28.20 8.47 -1.12
CA ASN A 236 -28.38 8.05 -2.51
C ASN A 236 -27.04 8.12 -3.22
N PHE A 237 -26.54 6.99 -3.70
CA PHE A 237 -25.31 6.89 -4.47
C PHE A 237 -25.66 6.71 -5.95
N ALA A 238 -25.36 7.71 -6.77
CA ALA A 238 -25.51 7.60 -8.22
C ALA A 238 -24.46 6.63 -8.81
N ARG A 239 -24.63 6.21 -10.07
CA ARG A 239 -23.69 5.34 -10.79
C ARG A 239 -23.36 4.06 -10.02
N ALA A 240 -24.40 3.34 -9.59
CA ALA A 240 -24.31 2.10 -8.83
C ALA A 240 -23.39 1.05 -9.50
N ASP A 241 -23.35 1.03 -10.84
CA ASP A 241 -22.50 0.12 -11.63
C ASP A 241 -20.99 0.31 -11.38
N HIS A 242 -20.59 1.49 -10.89
CA HIS A 242 -19.20 1.85 -10.60
C HIS A 242 -18.95 2.07 -9.11
N LEU A 243 -19.93 1.79 -8.27
CA LEU A 243 -19.86 1.99 -6.83
C LEU A 243 -19.46 0.68 -6.13
N ALA A 244 -18.40 0.70 -5.33
CA ALA A 244 -18.28 -0.28 -4.24
C ALA A 244 -18.48 0.39 -2.90
N VAL A 245 -19.31 -0.25 -2.10
CA VAL A 245 -19.50 0.04 -0.68
C VAL A 245 -18.69 -1.01 0.08
N ASP A 246 -17.70 -0.57 0.84
CA ASP A 246 -16.81 -1.47 1.59
C ASP A 246 -17.39 -1.78 2.97
N GLU A 247 -17.92 -0.77 3.66
CA GLU A 247 -18.42 -0.88 5.04
C GLU A 247 -19.62 0.04 5.24
N MET A 248 -20.61 -0.43 6.00
CA MET A 248 -21.75 0.36 6.47
C MET A 248 -21.88 0.23 7.98
N PHE A 249 -22.11 1.35 8.65
CA PHE A 249 -22.34 1.40 10.09
C PHE A 249 -23.55 2.27 10.42
N PRO A 250 -24.43 1.85 11.35
CA PRO A 250 -24.40 0.59 12.09
C PRO A 250 -24.78 -0.61 11.19
N PRO A 251 -24.60 -1.86 11.65
CA PRO A 251 -25.02 -3.06 10.90
C PRO A 251 -26.51 -3.12 10.57
N ALA A 252 -27.34 -2.31 11.25
CA ALA A 252 -28.77 -2.17 10.96
C ALA A 252 -29.06 -1.33 9.70
N ALA A 253 -28.06 -0.64 9.13
CA ALA A 253 -28.20 0.07 7.87
C ALA A 253 -28.47 -0.91 6.72
N ARG A 254 -29.32 -0.51 5.78
CA ARG A 254 -29.72 -1.31 4.62
C ARG A 254 -29.27 -0.65 3.34
N ARG A 255 -28.81 -1.46 2.39
CA ARG A 255 -28.52 -1.06 1.01
C ARG A 255 -29.53 -1.73 0.10
N GLU A 256 -30.24 -0.93 -0.69
CA GLU A 256 -31.26 -1.38 -1.62
C GLU A 256 -31.13 -0.59 -2.94
N PRO A 257 -31.38 -1.19 -4.11
CA PRO A 257 -31.45 -0.43 -5.35
C PRO A 257 -32.61 0.55 -5.30
N SER A 258 -32.42 1.76 -5.82
CA SER A 258 -33.48 2.76 -5.84
C SER A 258 -34.63 2.31 -6.75
N PRO A 259 -35.90 2.33 -6.28
CA PRO A 259 -37.03 2.00 -7.13
C PRO A 259 -37.38 3.11 -8.13
N ALA A 260 -36.95 4.35 -7.85
CA ALA A 260 -37.32 5.53 -8.62
C ALA A 260 -36.21 6.05 -9.53
N LEU A 261 -34.95 5.76 -9.21
CA LEU A 261 -33.79 6.27 -9.94
C LEU A 261 -32.97 5.11 -10.51
N ALA A 262 -32.84 5.06 -11.83
CA ALA A 262 -31.98 4.09 -12.49
C ALA A 262 -30.52 4.25 -12.03
N THR A 263 -29.78 3.15 -11.95
CA THR A 263 -28.35 3.14 -11.60
C THR A 263 -28.02 3.86 -10.28
N THR A 264 -28.95 3.84 -9.32
CA THR A 264 -28.78 4.49 -8.02
C THR A 264 -28.99 3.49 -6.90
N ASP A 265 -28.03 3.42 -5.98
CA ASP A 265 -28.16 2.62 -4.76
C ASP A 265 -28.52 3.52 -3.58
N VAL A 266 -29.45 3.04 -2.75
CA VAL A 266 -29.93 3.73 -1.57
C VAL A 266 -29.39 3.01 -0.35
N VAL A 267 -28.58 3.71 0.44
CA VAL A 267 -28.20 3.25 1.78
C VAL A 267 -29.01 4.01 2.79
N SER A 268 -29.70 3.32 3.69
CA SER A 268 -30.56 3.96 4.68
C SER A 268 -30.47 3.35 6.07
N LEU A 269 -30.72 4.19 7.07
CA LEU A 269 -30.82 3.80 8.48
C LEU A 269 -32.12 4.36 9.06
N PHE A 270 -32.99 3.49 9.54
CA PHE A 270 -34.17 3.91 10.30
C PHE A 270 -33.72 4.42 11.67
N LEU A 271 -34.20 5.62 12.03
CA LEU A 271 -33.96 6.23 13.32
C LEU A 271 -34.98 5.70 14.32
N THR A 272 -34.51 5.29 15.49
CA THR A 272 -35.37 4.96 16.62
C THR A 272 -35.73 6.23 17.40
N GLU A 273 -36.90 6.22 18.04
CA GLU A 273 -37.27 7.28 18.98
C GLU A 273 -36.22 7.33 20.10
N PRO A 274 -35.46 8.42 20.19
CA PRO A 274 -34.28 8.45 21.04
C PRO A 274 -34.70 8.73 22.48
N GLN A 275 -34.33 7.83 23.40
CA GLN A 275 -34.39 8.09 24.84
C GLN A 275 -33.21 9.00 25.21
N GLY A 276 -33.39 10.31 25.04
CA GLY A 276 -32.34 11.32 25.23
C GLY A 276 -31.53 11.62 23.96
N LEU A 277 -30.31 12.15 24.11
CA LEU A 277 -29.42 12.50 22.99
C LEU A 277 -28.51 11.32 22.61
N THR A 278 -29.10 10.16 22.32
CA THR A 278 -28.31 9.05 21.79
C THR A 278 -27.98 9.33 20.32
N PRO A 279 -26.70 9.48 19.95
CA PRO A 279 -26.32 9.78 18.58
C PRO A 279 -26.61 8.59 17.69
N GLN A 280 -27.37 8.81 16.63
CA GLN A 280 -27.68 7.79 15.62
C GLN A 280 -27.05 8.21 14.30
N VAL A 281 -26.12 7.41 13.78
CA VAL A 281 -25.21 7.83 12.71
C VAL A 281 -25.17 6.77 11.63
N LEU A 282 -25.47 7.17 10.39
CA LEU A 282 -25.21 6.39 9.19
C LEU A 282 -23.83 6.76 8.63
N ARG A 283 -22.88 5.83 8.73
CA ARG A 283 -21.56 5.94 8.10
C ARG A 283 -21.44 4.94 6.97
N VAL A 284 -20.99 5.40 5.81
CA VAL A 284 -20.79 4.57 4.62
C VAL A 284 -19.38 4.80 4.10
N GLU A 285 -18.58 3.74 4.03
CA GLU A 285 -17.31 3.75 3.31
C GLU A 285 -17.53 3.25 1.88
N PHE A 286 -17.15 4.07 0.90
CA PHE A 286 -17.41 3.79 -0.50
C PHE A 286 -16.26 4.28 -1.40
N GLY A 287 -16.24 3.81 -2.63
CA GLY A 287 -15.37 4.29 -3.68
C GLY A 287 -16.02 4.15 -5.06
N TYR A 288 -15.74 5.11 -5.93
CA TYR A 288 -16.08 5.02 -7.35
C TYR A 288 -14.86 4.52 -8.13
N TYR A 289 -15.06 3.50 -8.95
CA TYR A 289 -13.97 2.94 -9.77
C TYR A 289 -14.08 3.42 -11.21
N SER A 290 -12.91 3.73 -11.78
CA SER A 290 -12.77 3.86 -13.21
C SER A 290 -12.43 2.49 -13.82
N GLY A 291 -12.92 2.19 -15.03
CA GLY A 291 -12.73 0.89 -15.68
C GLY A 291 -11.26 0.47 -15.91
N VAL A 292 -10.30 1.38 -15.75
CA VAL A 292 -8.86 1.08 -15.85
C VAL A 292 -8.30 0.54 -14.52
N GLN A 293 -8.86 0.96 -13.37
CA GLN A 293 -8.44 0.51 -12.04
C GLN A 293 -8.69 -0.99 -11.82
N SER A 294 -9.73 -1.55 -12.43
CA SER A 294 -10.04 -2.98 -12.32
C SER A 294 -8.95 -3.89 -12.91
N TRP A 295 -8.03 -3.37 -13.74
CA TRP A 295 -6.94 -4.15 -14.33
C TRP A 295 -5.68 -4.23 -13.45
N GLY A 296 -5.59 -3.45 -12.37
CA GLY A 296 -4.43 -3.43 -11.47
C GLY A 296 -3.98 -4.82 -10.98
N PRO A 297 -4.90 -5.70 -10.53
CA PRO A 297 -4.57 -7.07 -10.13
C PRO A 297 -3.99 -7.95 -11.25
N LEU A 298 -4.23 -7.63 -12.52
CA LEU A 298 -3.68 -8.35 -13.68
C LEU A 298 -2.33 -7.77 -14.12
N LEU A 299 -2.21 -6.44 -14.14
CA LEU A 299 -1.03 -5.74 -14.62
C LEU A 299 0.16 -5.86 -13.67
N ILE A 300 -0.07 -5.85 -12.35
CA ILE A 300 1.01 -5.94 -11.35
C ILE A 300 1.74 -7.29 -11.44
N PRO A 301 1.08 -8.46 -11.40
CA PRO A 301 1.76 -9.74 -11.58
C PRO A 301 2.44 -9.86 -12.94
N ALA A 302 1.82 -9.35 -14.02
CA ALA A 302 2.43 -9.37 -15.35
C ALA A 302 3.74 -8.58 -15.41
N LEU A 303 3.78 -7.41 -14.76
CA LEU A 303 5.00 -6.60 -14.65
C LEU A 303 6.09 -7.30 -13.83
N PHE A 304 5.74 -7.88 -12.68
CA PHE A 304 6.68 -8.64 -11.85
C PHE A 304 7.22 -9.88 -12.59
N PHE A 305 6.37 -10.56 -13.35
CA PHE A 305 6.76 -11.68 -14.19
C PHE A 305 7.72 -11.26 -15.30
N ALA A 306 7.46 -10.13 -15.97
CA ALA A 306 8.34 -9.58 -16.99
C ALA A 306 9.70 -9.16 -16.40
N LEU A 307 9.70 -8.49 -15.24
CA LEU A 307 10.91 -8.08 -14.52
C LEU A 307 11.73 -9.29 -14.03
N GLY A 308 11.07 -10.32 -13.50
CA GLY A 308 11.72 -11.56 -13.07
C GLY A 308 12.42 -12.28 -14.23
N ASN A 309 11.79 -12.35 -15.40
CA ASN A 309 12.38 -12.93 -16.61
C ASN A 309 13.57 -12.10 -17.13
N ALA A 310 13.46 -10.76 -17.13
CA ALA A 310 14.55 -9.88 -17.52
C ALA A 310 15.77 -10.00 -16.58
N ALA A 311 15.54 -10.08 -15.27
CA ALA A 311 16.60 -10.29 -14.28
C ALA A 311 17.29 -11.65 -14.47
N GLY A 312 16.53 -12.71 -14.78
CA GLY A 312 17.07 -14.04 -15.07
C GLY A 312 17.94 -14.09 -16.34
N ALA A 313 17.62 -13.29 -17.36
CA ALA A 313 18.43 -13.16 -18.57
C ALA A 313 19.74 -12.40 -18.30
N LEU A 314 19.68 -11.31 -17.52
CA LEU A 314 20.87 -10.53 -17.14
C LEU A 314 21.80 -11.32 -16.22
N ALA A 315 21.26 -12.06 -15.25
CA ALA A 315 22.05 -12.89 -14.33
C ALA A 315 22.80 -14.01 -15.06
N ARG A 316 22.17 -14.65 -16.07
CA ARG A 316 22.84 -15.64 -16.94
C ARG A 316 24.04 -15.04 -17.66
N GLY A 317 23.88 -13.86 -18.26
CA GLY A 317 24.97 -13.18 -18.95
C GLY A 317 26.18 -12.85 -18.06
N VAL A 318 25.95 -12.55 -16.77
CA VAL A 318 27.02 -12.30 -15.79
C VAL A 318 27.67 -13.60 -15.31
N ALA A 319 26.87 -14.63 -15.05
CA ALA A 319 27.35 -15.94 -14.60
C ALA A 319 28.25 -16.62 -15.65
N GLU A 320 27.90 -16.56 -16.94
CA GLU A 320 28.70 -17.11 -18.03
C GLU A 320 30.11 -16.47 -18.08
N ARG A 321 30.18 -15.14 -17.94
CA ARG A 321 31.45 -14.39 -17.96
C ARG A 321 32.31 -14.66 -16.73
N LEU A 322 31.70 -14.84 -15.56
CA LEU A 322 32.44 -15.23 -14.36
C LEU A 322 32.99 -16.66 -14.48
N ARG A 323 32.18 -17.60 -14.98
CA ARG A 323 32.57 -19.01 -15.12
C ARG A 323 33.75 -19.18 -16.07
N GLN A 324 33.78 -18.47 -17.20
CA GLN A 324 34.90 -18.52 -18.15
C GLN A 324 36.21 -17.92 -17.60
N ARG A 325 36.12 -16.94 -16.70
CA ARG A 325 37.31 -16.34 -16.04
C ARG A 325 37.83 -17.17 -14.88
N LEU A 326 36.97 -17.92 -14.19
CA LEU A 326 37.32 -18.67 -12.98
C LEU A 326 37.76 -20.12 -13.27
N SER A 327 37.24 -20.76 -14.33
CA SER A 327 37.51 -22.17 -14.63
C SER A 327 38.97 -22.50 -14.94
N GLY A 328 39.77 -21.51 -15.39
CA GLY A 328 41.20 -21.69 -15.68
C GLY A 328 42.15 -21.36 -14.51
N ARG A 329 41.63 -20.76 -13.42
CA ARG A 329 42.46 -20.25 -12.31
C ARG A 329 42.29 -21.02 -11.00
N LEU A 330 41.18 -21.73 -10.83
CA LEU A 330 40.86 -22.46 -9.60
C LEU A 330 40.91 -23.97 -9.84
N GLN A 331 41.90 -24.63 -9.23
CA GLN A 331 41.97 -26.09 -9.17
C GLN A 331 41.14 -26.57 -7.98
N LEU A 332 40.10 -27.36 -8.25
CA LEU A 332 39.27 -28.04 -7.24
C LEU A 332 39.65 -29.53 -7.18
N GLY A 333 39.98 -29.99 -5.97
CA GLY A 333 40.22 -31.40 -5.66
C GLY A 333 41.60 -31.68 -5.05
N ARG A 334 41.67 -32.52 -4.02
CA ARG A 334 42.89 -32.83 -3.24
C ARG A 334 44.10 -33.23 -4.09
N ARG A 335 43.90 -34.06 -5.12
CA ARG A 335 44.99 -34.54 -5.99
C ARG A 335 45.49 -33.46 -6.97
N ARG A 336 44.61 -32.54 -7.39
CA ARG A 336 44.94 -31.39 -8.25
C ARG A 336 45.49 -30.20 -7.44
N ALA A 337 45.11 -30.08 -6.18
CA ALA A 337 45.60 -29.08 -5.23
C ALA A 337 46.99 -29.44 -4.64
N SER A 338 47.47 -30.68 -4.80
CA SER A 338 48.86 -31.08 -4.47
C SER A 338 49.83 -30.63 -5.56
N ALA A 339 51.04 -30.20 -5.21
CA ALA A 339 52.05 -29.60 -6.13
C ALA A 339 52.62 -30.58 -7.18
N ALA A 340 51.97 -31.71 -7.40
CA ALA A 340 52.34 -32.65 -8.44
C ALA A 340 52.00 -32.05 -9.81
N GLY A 341 53.02 -31.94 -10.67
CA GLY A 341 52.81 -31.64 -12.09
C GLY A 341 51.97 -32.72 -12.75
N ILE A 342 51.37 -32.40 -13.89
CA ILE A 342 50.70 -33.40 -14.72
C ILE A 342 51.76 -33.94 -15.69
N ASP A 343 52.14 -35.19 -15.49
CA ASP A 343 53.11 -35.87 -16.36
C ASP A 343 52.34 -36.61 -17.46
N THR A 344 52.77 -36.44 -18.71
CA THR A 344 52.26 -37.12 -19.90
C THR A 344 53.43 -37.71 -20.67
N GLY A 345 53.39 -39.01 -21.00
CA GLY A 345 54.55 -39.74 -21.53
C GLY A 345 55.54 -40.17 -20.44
N ILE A 346 56.80 -40.45 -20.81
CA ILE A 346 57.79 -41.01 -19.89
C ILE A 346 58.79 -39.92 -19.51
N VAL A 347 58.65 -39.42 -18.29
CA VAL A 347 59.59 -38.48 -17.67
C VAL A 347 60.50 -39.27 -16.74
N ILE A 348 61.76 -39.49 -17.13
CA ILE A 348 62.70 -40.27 -16.32
C ILE A 348 63.23 -39.39 -15.18
N PRO A 349 63.11 -39.80 -13.90
CA PRO A 349 63.65 -39.04 -12.79
C PRO A 349 65.17 -38.92 -12.87
N ARG A 350 65.71 -37.74 -12.51
CA ARG A 350 67.16 -37.48 -12.50
C ARG A 350 67.95 -38.51 -11.67
N ALA A 351 67.37 -39.00 -10.57
CA ALA A 351 67.99 -40.03 -9.73
C ALA A 351 68.19 -41.37 -10.48
N ARG A 352 67.30 -41.71 -11.42
CA ARG A 352 67.45 -42.92 -12.25
C ARG A 352 68.45 -42.72 -13.37
N LEU A 353 68.46 -41.54 -14.00
CA LEU A 353 69.47 -41.20 -15.02
C LEU A 353 70.89 -41.18 -14.43
N ALA A 354 71.04 -40.68 -13.20
CA ALA A 354 72.33 -40.66 -12.50
C ALA A 354 72.86 -42.05 -12.14
N ALA A 355 72.00 -43.07 -12.12
CA ALA A 355 72.39 -44.45 -11.85
C ALA A 355 72.83 -45.20 -13.12
N ILE A 356 72.71 -44.60 -14.31
CA ILE A 356 73.22 -45.17 -15.56
C ILE A 356 74.67 -44.72 -15.72
N VAL A 357 75.60 -45.67 -15.63
CA VAL A 357 77.03 -45.43 -15.77
C VAL A 357 77.46 -45.86 -17.18
N PRO A 358 77.92 -44.92 -18.04
CA PRO A 358 78.44 -45.26 -19.36
C PRO A 358 79.60 -46.26 -19.26
N GLY A 359 79.55 -47.32 -20.06
CA GLY A 359 80.55 -48.40 -20.05
C GLY A 359 80.23 -49.59 -19.14
N GLU A 360 79.37 -49.43 -18.12
CA GLU A 360 78.98 -50.52 -17.21
C GLU A 360 77.51 -50.92 -17.37
N THR A 361 76.64 -49.95 -17.65
CA THR A 361 75.20 -50.23 -17.77
C THR A 361 74.88 -50.84 -19.12
N THR A 362 74.17 -51.98 -19.11
CA THR A 362 73.77 -52.71 -20.31
C THR A 362 72.43 -52.23 -20.86
N TYR A 363 72.13 -52.59 -22.10
CA TYR A 363 70.83 -52.33 -22.74
C TYR A 363 69.64 -52.82 -21.90
N GLU A 364 69.73 -54.04 -21.37
CA GLU A 364 68.66 -54.64 -20.56
C GLU A 364 68.47 -53.91 -19.23
N ASP A 365 69.57 -53.42 -18.62
CA ASP A 365 69.51 -52.61 -17.41
C ASP A 365 68.82 -51.26 -17.64
N VAL A 366 69.07 -50.63 -18.79
CA VAL A 366 68.38 -49.36 -19.15
C VAL A 366 66.88 -49.59 -19.29
N LEU A 367 66.45 -50.64 -19.99
CA LEU A 367 65.02 -50.96 -20.13
C LEU A 367 64.36 -51.29 -18.78
N ARG A 368 65.09 -51.98 -17.89
CA ARG A 368 64.62 -52.29 -16.53
C ARG A 368 64.47 -51.03 -15.67
N MET A 369 65.35 -50.05 -15.82
CA MET A 369 65.37 -48.83 -15.01
C MET A 369 64.46 -47.71 -15.54
N CYS A 370 64.39 -47.55 -16.86
CA CYS A 370 63.71 -46.44 -17.54
C CYS A 370 62.35 -46.85 -18.13
N GLY A 371 62.10 -48.15 -18.30
CA GLY A 371 60.88 -48.70 -18.87
C GLY A 371 61.04 -49.13 -20.33
N ALA A 372 60.17 -50.04 -20.77
CA ALA A 372 60.21 -50.66 -22.10
C ALA A 372 59.54 -49.84 -23.22
N GLN A 373 58.83 -48.76 -22.88
CA GLN A 373 58.22 -47.88 -23.86
C GLN A 373 59.26 -46.85 -24.33
N VAL A 374 59.98 -47.16 -25.40
CA VAL A 374 61.09 -46.35 -25.90
C VAL A 374 61.05 -46.28 -27.43
N GLU A 375 61.41 -45.13 -28.00
CA GLU A 375 61.67 -45.04 -29.43
C GLU A 375 63.11 -45.51 -29.68
N GLU A 376 63.29 -46.66 -30.31
CA GLU A 376 64.60 -47.19 -30.68
C GLU A 376 64.97 -46.72 -32.09
N ARG A 377 66.10 -46.01 -32.22
CA ARG A 377 66.69 -45.62 -33.51
C ARG A 377 67.97 -46.43 -33.75
N GLU A 378 67.98 -47.27 -34.76
CA GLU A 378 69.18 -47.99 -35.18
C GLU A 378 69.94 -47.19 -36.24
N ASP A 379 71.26 -47.04 -36.06
CA ASP A 379 72.11 -46.36 -37.02
C ASP A 379 72.50 -47.33 -38.15
N LEU A 380 71.81 -47.24 -39.28
CA LEU A 380 72.01 -48.11 -40.44
C LEU A 380 73.43 -48.01 -41.04
N ALA A 381 74.18 -46.93 -40.76
CA ALA A 381 75.54 -46.77 -41.23
C ALA A 381 76.58 -47.49 -40.33
N ARG A 382 76.20 -47.89 -39.12
CA ARG A 382 77.08 -48.59 -38.15
C ARG A 382 76.30 -49.69 -37.43
N PRO A 383 76.29 -50.93 -37.98
CA PRO A 383 75.57 -52.04 -37.36
C PRO A 383 76.06 -52.27 -35.93
N GLY A 384 75.11 -52.38 -34.99
CA GLY A 384 75.38 -52.53 -33.56
C GLY A 384 75.29 -51.26 -32.71
N ARG A 385 74.99 -50.09 -33.32
CA ARG A 385 74.66 -48.84 -32.60
C ARG A 385 73.16 -48.54 -32.60
N LYS A 386 72.61 -48.38 -31.40
CA LYS A 386 71.19 -48.10 -31.15
C LYS A 386 71.07 -46.88 -30.24
N THR A 387 70.13 -46.00 -30.53
CA THR A 387 69.82 -44.84 -29.69
C THR A 387 68.42 -45.00 -29.13
N LEU A 388 68.31 -45.04 -27.82
CA LEU A 388 67.06 -45.11 -27.08
C LEU A 388 66.59 -43.69 -26.78
N VAL A 389 65.42 -43.31 -27.29
CA VAL A 389 64.84 -41.99 -27.09
C VAL A 389 63.60 -42.09 -26.20
N TYR A 390 63.65 -41.45 -25.04
CA TYR A 390 62.53 -41.31 -24.12
C TYR A 390 61.99 -39.88 -24.17
N ARG A 391 60.69 -39.74 -24.44
CA ARG A 391 60.00 -38.45 -24.53
C ARG A 391 58.89 -38.37 -23.49
N GLY A 392 58.88 -37.25 -22.78
CA GLY A 392 57.86 -36.93 -21.79
C GLY A 392 57.59 -35.44 -21.74
N ARG A 393 56.37 -35.09 -21.32
CA ARG A 393 55.95 -33.71 -21.07
C ARG A 393 55.46 -33.59 -19.63
N ARG A 394 55.93 -32.56 -18.93
CA ARG A 394 55.57 -32.25 -17.56
C ARG A 394 55.00 -30.85 -17.47
N ASP A 395 53.73 -30.75 -17.10
CA ASP A 395 53.05 -29.48 -16.88
C ASP A 395 53.12 -29.08 -15.40
N VAL A 396 53.84 -28.01 -15.09
CA VAL A 396 54.11 -27.54 -13.73
C VAL A 396 53.27 -26.29 -13.42
N PRO A 397 52.33 -26.35 -12.44
CA PRO A 397 51.52 -25.19 -12.07
C PRO A 397 52.26 -24.24 -11.11
N HIS A 398 52.34 -22.95 -11.44
CA HIS A 398 52.84 -21.91 -10.55
C HIS A 398 51.72 -21.23 -9.76
N ARG A 399 51.72 -21.43 -8.44
CA ARG A 399 50.59 -21.09 -7.55
C ARG A 399 50.80 -19.78 -6.81
N ARG A 400 49.69 -19.08 -6.57
CA ARG A 400 49.65 -17.89 -5.71
C ARG A 400 49.17 -18.22 -4.29
N TRP A 401 48.30 -19.23 -4.15
CA TRP A 401 47.75 -19.73 -2.88
C TRP A 401 47.38 -21.22 -3.05
N ALA A 402 47.57 -22.04 -2.00
CA ALA A 402 46.89 -23.35 -1.88
C ALA A 402 46.26 -23.55 -0.48
N TRP A 403 45.00 -23.99 -0.45
CA TRP A 403 44.32 -24.58 0.72
C TRP A 403 43.92 -26.02 0.37
N SER A 404 43.70 -26.86 1.38
CA SER A 404 43.66 -28.34 1.30
C SER A 404 42.80 -28.99 0.18
N TRP A 405 41.93 -28.24 -0.49
CA TRP A 405 41.09 -28.69 -1.61
C TRP A 405 40.96 -27.67 -2.76
N LEU A 406 41.60 -26.50 -2.65
CA LEU A 406 41.49 -25.35 -3.57
C LEU A 406 42.86 -24.69 -3.78
N ALA A 407 43.29 -24.55 -5.03
CA ALA A 407 44.50 -23.80 -5.37
C ALA A 407 44.25 -22.77 -6.47
N ALA A 408 44.82 -21.58 -6.32
CA ALA A 408 44.80 -20.52 -7.32
C ALA A 408 46.10 -20.53 -8.14
N VAL A 409 46.01 -20.80 -9.44
CA VAL A 409 47.17 -20.90 -10.36
C VAL A 409 47.36 -19.58 -11.11
N SER A 410 48.59 -19.08 -11.11
CA SER A 410 48.97 -17.85 -11.81
C SER A 410 49.32 -18.11 -13.28
N HIS A 411 50.13 -19.14 -13.54
CA HIS A 411 50.54 -19.58 -14.87
C HIS A 411 51.00 -21.05 -14.83
N TRP A 412 51.19 -21.64 -16.01
CA TRP A 412 51.69 -23.00 -16.19
C TRP A 412 52.99 -22.96 -16.98
N ASP A 413 53.96 -23.76 -16.55
CA ASP A 413 55.16 -24.03 -17.34
C ASP A 413 55.06 -25.44 -17.90
N VAL A 414 55.36 -25.57 -19.19
CA VAL A 414 55.39 -26.83 -19.91
C VAL A 414 56.86 -27.20 -20.11
N GLU A 415 57.29 -28.29 -19.51
CA GLU A 415 58.63 -28.85 -19.69
C GLU A 415 58.54 -30.05 -20.65
N HIS A 416 59.26 -29.99 -21.77
CA HIS A 416 59.47 -31.14 -22.66
C HIS A 416 60.80 -31.79 -22.29
N HIS A 417 60.74 -33.06 -21.92
CA HIS A 417 61.89 -33.87 -21.52
C HIS A 417 62.17 -34.87 -22.64
N GLU A 418 63.34 -34.76 -23.26
CA GLU A 418 63.85 -35.71 -24.24
C GLU A 418 65.18 -36.26 -23.72
N VAL A 419 65.25 -37.58 -23.52
CA VAL A 419 66.44 -38.27 -23.08
C VAL A 419 66.87 -39.23 -24.18
N GLU A 420 68.09 -39.04 -24.67
CA GLU A 420 68.70 -39.90 -25.68
C GLU A 420 69.84 -40.70 -25.03
N ILE A 421 69.77 -42.03 -25.11
CA ILE A 421 70.79 -42.94 -24.59
C ILE A 421 71.39 -43.72 -25.77
N GLY A 422 72.66 -43.44 -26.07
CA GLY A 422 73.41 -44.14 -27.10
C GLY A 422 73.97 -45.45 -26.57
N VAL A 423 73.62 -46.56 -27.20
CA VAL A 423 74.08 -47.92 -26.88
C VAL A 423 74.87 -48.46 -28.07
N ALA A 424 76.05 -49.01 -27.82
CA ALA A 424 76.84 -49.70 -28.84
C ALA A 424 77.24 -51.07 -28.33
N ASN A 425 77.06 -52.10 -29.14
CA ASN A 425 77.40 -53.49 -28.79
C ASN A 425 76.80 -53.93 -27.43
N GLY A 426 75.59 -53.45 -27.13
CA GLY A 426 74.86 -53.79 -25.89
C GLY A 426 75.20 -52.97 -24.64
N VAL A 427 76.14 -52.02 -24.72
CA VAL A 427 76.59 -51.19 -23.57
C VAL A 427 76.33 -49.70 -23.83
N VAL A 428 75.90 -48.97 -22.79
CA VAL A 428 75.66 -47.52 -22.87
C VAL A 428 76.97 -46.77 -23.08
N GLN A 429 77.04 -45.94 -24.13
CA GLN A 429 78.19 -45.09 -24.44
C GLN A 429 77.96 -43.62 -24.10
N SER A 430 76.74 -43.12 -24.25
CA SER A 430 76.43 -41.72 -24.02
C SER A 430 74.99 -41.53 -23.55
N ILE A 431 74.78 -40.46 -22.77
CA ILE A 431 73.47 -40.03 -22.29
C ILE A 431 73.38 -38.54 -22.55
N GLN A 432 72.36 -38.12 -23.28
CA GLN A 432 72.04 -36.72 -23.50
C GLN A 432 70.63 -36.44 -22.98
N VAL A 433 70.49 -35.34 -22.26
CA VAL A 433 69.22 -34.91 -21.69
C VAL A 433 68.94 -33.51 -22.18
N ARG A 434 67.83 -33.34 -22.89
CA ARG A 434 67.34 -32.06 -23.35
C ARG A 434 66.04 -31.73 -22.63
N ILE A 435 66.00 -30.55 -22.00
CA ILE A 435 64.82 -30.05 -21.31
C ILE A 435 64.48 -28.69 -21.90
N ASP A 436 63.39 -28.63 -22.66
CA ASP A 436 62.90 -27.39 -23.24
C ASP A 436 61.72 -26.88 -22.39
N ARG A 437 61.84 -25.65 -21.87
CA ARG A 437 60.81 -25.01 -21.02
C ARG A 437 60.09 -23.91 -21.78
N ALA A 438 58.76 -23.95 -21.78
CA ALA A 438 57.92 -22.91 -22.36
C ALA A 438 56.77 -22.53 -21.43
N ARG A 439 56.38 -21.25 -21.45
CA ARG A 439 55.19 -20.80 -20.71
C ARG A 439 53.93 -21.20 -21.47
N GLY A 440 53.08 -22.02 -20.85
CA GLY A 440 51.86 -22.54 -21.44
C GLY A 440 50.60 -21.80 -21.00
N ALA A 441 49.66 -21.62 -21.93
CA ALA A 441 48.31 -21.17 -21.62
C ALA A 441 47.40 -22.39 -21.41
N ARG A 442 47.41 -22.92 -20.18
CA ARG A 442 46.62 -24.07 -19.67
C ARG A 442 47.15 -25.47 -20.09
N PRO A 443 46.89 -26.51 -19.27
CA PRO A 443 47.01 -27.92 -19.67
C PRO A 443 45.91 -28.33 -20.65
#